data_AF-A0A6I9P4K6-F1
#
_entry.id   AF-A0A6I9P4K6-F1
#
_cell.length_a   1.000
_cell.length_b   1.000
_cell.length_c   1.000
_cell.angle_alpha   90.00
_cell.angle_beta   90.00
_cell.angle_gamma   90.00
#
_symmetry.space_group_name_H-M   'P 1'
#
loop_
_entity.id
_entity.type
_entity.pdbx_description
1 polymer ?
#
loop_
_entity_poly.entity_id
_entity_poly.type
_entity_poly.pdbx_seq_one_letter_code
_entity_poly.pdbx_strand_id
1 'polypeptide(L)'
;MKTAHHSIVEPLLGLFSSLHLEVQDEAINLFLGLRCYEVRPLLLDGLLALLRPTKENVQHQNMQESEIIQMTGSLPVFVQQAAAAKSIRLLAEDSQEVSRELLSLGVIQRLLYAMGNREHTDAQIQASLALKHFVRSFPNIEEHVQRGIGSTLFAAFMNQANTLYMNMDETQAEILLTNKVNITEVWYGDNSEG
;
A
#
# COMPACT_ATOMS: atom_id res chain seq x y z
N MET A 1 -21.50 6.11 -16.63
CA MET A 1 -20.73 5.60 -15.48
C MET A 1 -21.09 4.12 -15.31
N LYS A 2 -20.13 3.24 -15.02
CA LYS A 2 -20.42 1.82 -14.81
C LYS A 2 -20.79 1.59 -13.34
N THR A 3 -21.89 0.91 -13.09
CA THR A 3 -22.40 0.69 -11.73
C THR A 3 -22.01 -0.69 -11.21
N ALA A 4 -21.54 -0.75 -9.97
CA ALA A 4 -21.37 -1.99 -9.20
C ALA A 4 -21.91 -1.73 -7.79
N HIS A 5 -22.47 -2.76 -7.16
CA HIS A 5 -23.04 -2.59 -5.82
C HIS A 5 -21.92 -2.48 -4.78
N HIS A 6 -22.02 -1.52 -3.86
CA HIS A 6 -20.99 -1.24 -2.84
C HIS A 6 -20.69 -2.44 -1.93
N SER A 7 -21.62 -3.39 -1.82
CA SER A 7 -21.42 -4.65 -1.07
C SER A 7 -20.28 -5.54 -1.61
N ILE A 8 -19.73 -5.25 -2.80
CA ILE A 8 -18.58 -5.98 -3.33
C ILE A 8 -17.27 -5.62 -2.62
N VAL A 9 -17.20 -4.43 -2.01
CA VAL A 9 -15.95 -3.84 -1.51
C VAL A 9 -15.34 -4.68 -0.39
N GLU A 10 -16.11 -4.96 0.66
CA GLU A 10 -15.61 -5.68 1.84
C GLU A 10 -15.23 -7.15 1.52
N PRO A 11 -16.06 -7.95 0.82
CA PRO A 11 -15.66 -9.31 0.42
C PRO A 11 -14.41 -9.33 -0.45
N LEU A 12 -14.29 -8.38 -1.39
CA LEU A 12 -13.14 -8.31 -2.29
C LEU A 12 -11.84 -7.95 -1.56
N LEU A 13 -11.89 -6.99 -0.62
CA LEU A 13 -10.77 -6.68 0.26
C LEU A 13 -10.42 -7.88 1.16
N GLY A 14 -11.42 -8.62 1.63
CA GLY A 14 -11.24 -9.84 2.42
C GLY A 14 -10.48 -10.95 1.67
N LEU A 15 -10.57 -11.03 0.34
CA LEU A 15 -9.82 -12.03 -0.44
C LEU A 15 -8.30 -11.83 -0.35
N PHE A 16 -7.81 -10.65 0.05
CA PHE A 16 -6.38 -10.41 0.21
C PHE A 16 -5.76 -11.10 1.44
N SER A 17 -6.55 -11.61 2.41
CA SER A 17 -6.00 -12.47 3.47
C SER A 17 -5.82 -13.91 3.04
N SER A 18 -6.30 -14.29 1.86
CA SER A 18 -6.11 -15.65 1.36
C SER A 18 -4.62 -15.96 1.30
N LEU A 19 -4.21 -17.10 1.86
CA LEU A 19 -2.83 -17.59 1.72
C LEU A 19 -2.57 -18.20 0.32
N HIS A 20 -3.58 -18.26 -0.53
CA HIS A 20 -3.48 -18.77 -1.91
C HIS A 20 -3.24 -17.62 -2.88
N LEU A 21 -2.03 -17.56 -3.47
CA LEU A 21 -1.63 -16.51 -4.41
C LEU A 21 -2.59 -16.38 -5.61
N GLU A 22 -3.12 -17.50 -6.10
CA GLU A 22 -4.09 -17.50 -7.22
C GLU A 22 -5.38 -16.74 -6.87
N VAL A 23 -5.86 -16.87 -5.62
CA VAL A 23 -7.05 -16.14 -5.14
C VAL A 23 -6.74 -14.65 -5.04
N GLN A 24 -5.55 -14.30 -4.55
CA GLN A 24 -5.12 -12.89 -4.49
C GLN A 24 -4.99 -12.29 -5.88
N ASP A 25 -4.37 -12.99 -6.82
CA ASP A 25 -4.17 -12.52 -8.19
C ASP A 25 -5.51 -12.31 -8.90
N GLU A 26 -6.48 -13.20 -8.68
CA GLU A 26 -7.82 -13.01 -9.25
C GLU A 26 -8.59 -11.85 -8.58
N ALA A 27 -8.43 -11.68 -7.26
CA ALA A 27 -8.97 -10.52 -6.56
C ALA A 27 -8.35 -9.20 -7.08
N ILE A 28 -7.04 -9.20 -7.37
CA ILE A 28 -6.34 -8.07 -8.00
C ILE A 28 -6.91 -7.79 -9.39
N ASN A 29 -7.09 -8.82 -10.23
CA ASN A 29 -7.66 -8.68 -11.57
C ASN A 29 -9.08 -8.08 -11.52
N LEU A 30 -9.90 -8.53 -10.57
CA LEU A 30 -11.22 -7.97 -10.36
C LEU A 30 -11.15 -6.49 -9.91
N PHE A 31 -10.24 -6.15 -9.00
CA PHE A 31 -9.96 -4.76 -8.62
C PHE A 31 -9.60 -3.88 -9.83
N LEU A 32 -8.71 -4.36 -10.69
CA LEU A 32 -8.35 -3.67 -11.94
C LEU A 32 -9.57 -3.51 -12.85
N GLY A 33 -10.43 -4.52 -12.96
CA GLY A 33 -11.69 -4.43 -13.72
C GLY A 33 -12.66 -3.39 -13.18
N LEU A 34 -12.71 -3.19 -11.86
CA LEU A 34 -13.60 -2.26 -11.18
C LEU A 34 -13.11 -0.80 -11.16
N ARG A 35 -11.91 -0.51 -11.68
CA ARG A 35 -11.32 0.84 -11.67
C ARG A 35 -12.12 1.91 -12.44
N CYS A 36 -13.05 1.53 -13.30
CA CYS A 36 -13.91 2.46 -14.04
C CYS A 36 -15.34 2.51 -13.49
N TYR A 37 -15.58 1.93 -12.30
CA TYR A 37 -16.88 1.86 -11.65
C TYR A 37 -16.98 2.85 -10.50
N GLU A 38 -18.21 3.19 -10.12
CA GLU A 38 -18.51 4.15 -9.03
C GLU A 38 -18.00 3.69 -7.67
N VAL A 39 -17.74 2.39 -7.50
CA VAL A 39 -17.17 1.82 -6.27
C VAL A 39 -15.67 2.10 -6.11
N ARG A 40 -15.00 2.64 -7.14
CA ARG A 40 -13.54 2.92 -7.12
C ARG A 40 -13.10 3.67 -5.86
N PRO A 41 -13.71 4.78 -5.44
CA PRO A 41 -13.20 5.53 -4.28
C PRO A 41 -13.21 4.69 -3.00
N LEU A 42 -14.25 3.88 -2.79
CA LEU A 42 -14.36 2.96 -1.65
C LEU A 42 -13.31 1.85 -1.71
N LEU A 43 -13.07 1.33 -2.92
CA LEU A 43 -12.06 0.31 -3.18
C LEU A 43 -10.65 0.85 -2.88
N LEU A 44 -10.31 2.05 -3.36
CA LEU A 44 -9.01 2.68 -3.10
C LEU A 44 -8.80 2.99 -1.62
N ASP A 45 -9.82 3.53 -0.94
CA ASP A 45 -9.74 3.79 0.50
C ASP A 45 -9.53 2.50 1.31
N GLY A 46 -10.24 1.43 0.95
CA GLY A 46 -10.06 0.11 1.54
C GLY A 46 -8.65 -0.46 1.35
N LEU A 47 -8.06 -0.34 0.14
CA LEU A 47 -6.68 -0.75 -0.11
C LEU A 47 -5.69 0.02 0.78
N LEU A 48 -5.92 1.32 0.96
CA LEU A 48 -5.07 2.15 1.80
C LEU A 48 -5.19 1.77 3.28
N ALA A 49 -6.38 1.39 3.76
CA ALA A 49 -6.55 0.87 5.11
C ALA A 49 -5.72 -0.41 5.37
N LEU A 50 -5.59 -1.28 4.36
CA LEU A 50 -4.77 -2.50 4.45
C LEU A 50 -3.26 -2.22 4.50
N LEU A 51 -2.79 -1.08 3.97
CA LEU A 51 -1.38 -0.69 4.05
C LEU A 51 -0.92 -0.31 5.46
N ARG A 52 -1.85 0.07 6.34
CA ARG A 52 -1.53 0.42 7.73
C ARG A 52 -2.51 -0.29 8.67
N PRO A 53 -2.25 -1.55 9.01
CA PRO A 53 -3.11 -2.31 9.90
C PRO A 53 -3.27 -1.59 11.24
N THR A 54 -4.50 -1.40 11.70
CA THR A 54 -4.78 -0.91 13.05
C THR A 54 -4.70 -2.07 14.04
N LYS A 55 -4.50 -1.76 15.33
CA LYS A 55 -4.48 -2.79 16.39
C LYS A 55 -5.75 -3.63 16.42
N GLU A 56 -6.89 -3.04 16.07
CA GLU A 56 -8.18 -3.71 15.96
C GLU A 56 -8.23 -4.72 14.80
N ASN A 57 -7.58 -4.43 13.67
CA ASN A 57 -7.53 -5.34 12.53
C ASN A 57 -6.75 -6.62 12.86
N VAL A 58 -5.69 -6.47 13.67
CA VAL A 58 -4.92 -7.61 14.19
C VAL A 58 -5.77 -8.43 15.17
N GLN A 59 -6.59 -7.81 16.01
CA GLN A 59 -7.42 -8.52 17.00
C GLN A 59 -8.64 -9.23 16.40
N HIS A 60 -9.34 -8.61 15.45
CA HIS A 60 -10.56 -9.19 14.87
C HIS A 60 -10.28 -10.43 14.00
N GLN A 61 -9.14 -10.48 13.29
CA GLN A 61 -8.76 -11.65 12.50
C GLN A 61 -8.32 -12.83 13.38
N ASN A 62 -7.80 -12.56 14.59
CA ASN A 62 -7.47 -13.60 15.57
C ASN A 62 -8.71 -14.27 16.20
N MET A 63 -9.91 -13.70 16.04
CA MET A 63 -11.14 -14.25 16.63
C MET A 63 -11.96 -15.13 15.68
N GLN A 64 -11.75 -15.07 14.35
CA GLN A 64 -12.60 -15.76 13.38
C GLN A 64 -12.11 -17.17 12.97
N GLU A 65 -10.90 -17.59 13.36
CA GLU A 65 -10.37 -18.92 13.01
C GLU A 65 -9.87 -19.69 14.24
N SER A 66 -10.39 -20.91 14.39
CA SER A 66 -10.17 -21.87 15.50
C SER A 66 -8.70 -22.09 15.91
N GLU A 67 -8.54 -22.35 17.21
CA GLU A 67 -7.45 -22.89 18.08
C GLU A 67 -6.05 -23.33 17.56
N ILE A 68 -5.71 -23.24 16.28
CA ILE A 68 -4.38 -23.58 15.72
C ILE A 68 -3.50 -22.33 15.53
N ILE A 69 -4.09 -21.12 15.51
CA ILE A 69 -3.43 -19.84 15.15
C ILE A 69 -2.91 -19.06 16.38
N GLN A 70 -2.61 -19.71 17.51
CA GLN A 70 -1.90 -19.02 18.60
C GLN A 70 -0.41 -18.74 18.27
N MET A 71 0.09 -19.26 17.13
CA MET A 71 1.49 -19.11 16.69
C MET A 71 1.70 -18.19 15.49
N THR A 72 0.64 -17.74 14.78
CA THR A 72 0.75 -17.00 13.51
C THR A 72 -0.18 -15.79 13.38
N GLY A 73 -0.71 -15.26 14.50
CA GLY A 73 -1.81 -14.28 14.55
C GLY A 73 -1.61 -12.91 13.86
N SER A 74 -0.48 -12.68 13.19
CA SER A 74 -0.21 -11.50 12.37
C SER A 74 0.06 -11.80 10.88
N LEU A 75 0.21 -13.09 10.52
CA LEU A 75 0.55 -13.51 9.15
C LEU A 75 -0.51 -13.11 8.11
N PRO A 76 -1.84 -13.32 8.32
CA PRO A 76 -2.84 -12.92 7.34
C PRO A 76 -2.89 -11.40 7.10
N VAL A 77 -2.62 -10.61 8.14
CA VAL A 77 -2.61 -9.15 8.09
C VAL A 77 -1.47 -8.63 7.20
N PHE A 78 -0.28 -9.22 7.29
CA PHE A 78 0.84 -8.80 6.46
C PHE A 78 0.79 -9.33 5.04
N VAL A 79 0.18 -10.49 4.85
CA VAL A 79 -0.19 -11.01 3.53
C VAL A 79 -1.17 -10.05 2.84
N GLN A 80 -2.18 -9.55 3.57
CA GLN A 80 -3.08 -8.49 3.08
C GLN A 80 -2.33 -7.21 2.73
N GLN A 81 -1.40 -6.77 3.58
CA GLN A 81 -0.59 -5.57 3.35
C GLN A 81 0.22 -5.68 2.04
N ALA A 82 0.81 -6.85 1.78
CA ALA A 82 1.56 -7.13 0.55
C ALA A 82 0.66 -7.13 -0.70
N ALA A 83 -0.48 -7.84 -0.65
CA ALA A 83 -1.44 -7.89 -1.74
C ALA A 83 -2.02 -6.50 -2.06
N ALA A 84 -2.33 -5.70 -1.03
CA ALA A 84 -2.78 -4.33 -1.20
C ALA A 84 -1.72 -3.45 -1.87
N ALA A 85 -0.46 -3.53 -1.44
CA ALA A 85 0.64 -2.79 -2.06
C ALA A 85 0.85 -3.18 -3.53
N LYS A 86 0.78 -4.49 -3.85
CA LYS A 86 0.84 -4.99 -5.22
C LYS A 86 -0.30 -4.45 -6.07
N SER A 87 -1.53 -4.46 -5.55
CA SER A 87 -2.73 -3.94 -6.22
C SER A 87 -2.60 -2.45 -6.53
N ILE A 88 -2.15 -1.67 -5.54
CA ILE A 88 -1.92 -0.23 -5.66
C ILE A 88 -0.91 0.07 -6.76
N ARG A 89 0.20 -0.69 -6.83
CA ARG A 89 1.19 -0.53 -7.90
C ARG A 89 0.57 -0.76 -9.27
N LEU A 90 -0.13 -1.88 -9.46
CA LEU A 90 -0.72 -2.25 -10.75
C LEU A 90 -1.80 -1.26 -11.19
N LEU A 91 -2.64 -0.79 -10.26
CA LEU A 91 -3.63 0.26 -10.51
C LEU A 91 -2.97 1.58 -10.96
N ALA A 92 -1.87 1.95 -10.31
CA ALA A 92 -1.13 3.17 -10.62
C ALA A 92 -0.33 3.07 -11.92
N GLU A 93 0.18 1.89 -12.28
CA GLU A 93 0.84 1.62 -13.56
C GLU A 93 -0.15 1.68 -14.73
N ASP A 94 -1.38 1.19 -14.54
CA ASP A 94 -2.42 1.17 -15.58
C ASP A 94 -3.12 2.53 -15.77
N SER A 95 -3.28 3.33 -14.71
CA SER A 95 -4.04 4.58 -14.79
C SER A 95 -3.39 5.74 -14.02
N GLN A 96 -3.08 6.81 -14.77
CA GLN A 96 -2.60 8.06 -14.19
C GLN A 96 -3.68 8.78 -13.36
N GLU A 97 -4.96 8.64 -13.72
CA GLU A 97 -6.07 9.18 -12.93
C GLU A 97 -6.13 8.51 -11.55
N VAL A 98 -6.07 7.18 -11.52
CA VAL A 98 -6.05 6.41 -10.26
C VAL A 98 -4.81 6.73 -9.44
N SER A 99 -3.66 6.93 -10.10
CA SER A 99 -2.43 7.37 -9.43
C SER A 99 -2.61 8.70 -8.70
N ARG A 100 -3.22 9.71 -9.34
CA ARG A 100 -3.50 11.01 -8.72
C ARG A 100 -4.50 10.87 -7.56
N GLU A 101 -5.52 10.05 -7.72
CA GLU A 101 -6.50 9.77 -6.66
C GLU A 101 -5.82 9.12 -5.44
N LEU A 102 -4.99 8.09 -5.64
CA LEU A 102 -4.20 7.46 -4.58
C LEU A 102 -3.26 8.45 -3.86
N LEU A 103 -2.64 9.37 -4.60
CA LEU A 103 -1.81 10.43 -4.02
C LEU A 103 -2.64 11.39 -3.16
N SER A 104 -3.82 11.80 -3.64
CA SER A 104 -4.76 12.66 -2.88
C SER A 104 -5.24 12.00 -1.59
N LEU A 105 -5.36 10.67 -1.58
CA LEU A 105 -5.73 9.88 -0.42
C LEU A 105 -4.55 9.64 0.54
N GLY A 106 -3.33 10.03 0.18
CA GLY A 106 -2.13 9.86 1.00
C GLY A 106 -1.54 8.45 0.92
N VAL A 107 -1.41 7.87 -0.28
CA VAL A 107 -0.79 6.55 -0.47
C VAL A 107 0.68 6.51 -0.02
N ILE A 108 1.42 7.61 -0.18
CA ILE A 108 2.88 7.62 0.04
C ILE A 108 3.26 7.35 1.49
N GLN A 109 2.62 8.02 2.45
CA GLN A 109 2.88 7.80 3.88
C GLN A 109 2.59 6.36 4.32
N ARG A 110 1.58 5.72 3.69
CA ARG A 110 1.16 4.36 4.01
C ARG A 110 2.06 3.32 3.35
N LEU A 111 2.55 3.58 2.14
CA LEU A 111 3.58 2.76 1.50
C LEU A 111 4.91 2.83 2.25
N LEU A 112 5.29 4.03 2.73
CA LEU A 112 6.46 4.18 3.60
C LEU A 112 6.32 3.36 4.89
N TYR A 113 5.14 3.41 5.53
CA TYR A 113 4.86 2.56 6.69
C TYR A 113 5.02 1.07 6.37
N ALA A 114 4.38 0.58 5.30
CA ALA A 114 4.48 -0.83 4.89
C ALA A 114 5.91 -1.24 4.50
N MET A 115 6.69 -0.34 3.90
CA MET A 115 8.10 -0.56 3.58
C MET A 115 8.96 -0.72 4.84
N GLY A 116 8.64 0.00 5.92
CA GLY A 116 9.31 -0.12 7.22
C GLY A 116 8.91 -1.35 8.03
N ASN A 117 7.88 -2.08 7.61
CA ASN A 117 7.37 -3.23 8.36
C ASN A 117 8.26 -4.48 8.17
N ARG A 118 9.23 -4.66 9.08
CA ARG A 118 10.18 -5.79 9.07
C ARG A 118 9.56 -7.14 9.44
N GLU A 119 8.30 -7.18 9.87
CA GLU A 119 7.62 -8.43 10.24
C GLU A 119 7.25 -9.28 9.02
N HIS A 120 7.25 -8.70 7.81
CA HIS A 120 6.91 -9.42 6.59
C HIS A 120 7.63 -8.91 5.34
N THR A 121 8.57 -9.72 4.85
CA THR A 121 9.42 -9.41 3.69
C THR A 121 8.64 -9.03 2.44
N ASP A 122 7.60 -9.79 2.06
CA ASP A 122 6.87 -9.50 0.82
C ASP A 122 6.08 -8.19 0.90
N ALA A 123 5.61 -7.80 2.09
CA ALA A 123 4.98 -6.50 2.27
C ALA A 123 5.98 -5.36 2.03
N GLN A 124 7.21 -5.49 2.55
CA GLN A 124 8.28 -4.54 2.28
C GLN A 124 8.62 -4.46 0.79
N ILE A 125 8.72 -5.61 0.11
CA ILE A 125 9.04 -5.68 -1.32
C ILE A 125 7.95 -5.00 -2.14
N GLN A 126 6.69 -5.39 -1.98
CA GLN A 126 5.59 -4.83 -2.77
C GLN A 126 5.41 -3.32 -2.48
N ALA A 127 5.53 -2.90 -1.22
CA ALA A 127 5.45 -1.49 -0.85
C ALA A 127 6.60 -0.67 -1.46
N SER A 128 7.82 -1.20 -1.45
CA SER A 128 8.98 -0.53 -2.07
C SER A 128 8.81 -0.41 -3.59
N LEU A 129 8.33 -1.45 -4.25
CA LEU A 129 8.07 -1.42 -5.69
C LEU A 129 6.96 -0.41 -6.04
N ALA A 130 5.87 -0.40 -5.28
CA ALA A 130 4.79 0.57 -5.44
C ALA A 130 5.27 2.01 -5.23
N LEU A 131 6.01 2.26 -4.15
CA LEU A 131 6.55 3.59 -3.84
C LEU A 131 7.49 4.08 -4.95
N LYS A 132 8.34 3.20 -5.48
CA LYS A 132 9.28 3.53 -6.56
C LYS A 132 8.56 3.94 -7.84
N HIS A 133 7.42 3.34 -8.14
CA HIS A 133 6.57 3.76 -9.26
C HIS A 133 6.09 5.21 -9.09
N PHE A 134 5.55 5.56 -7.91
CA PHE A 134 5.09 6.92 -7.65
C PHE A 134 6.24 7.94 -7.68
N VAL A 135 7.37 7.63 -7.04
CA VAL A 135 8.55 8.52 -7.04
C VAL A 135 9.04 8.79 -8.47
N ARG A 136 9.09 7.77 -9.33
CA ARG A 136 9.49 7.93 -10.73
C ARG A 136 8.47 8.66 -11.60
N SER A 137 7.19 8.52 -11.26
CA SER A 137 6.10 9.08 -12.06
C SER A 137 5.82 10.55 -11.73
N PHE A 138 6.22 11.01 -10.54
CA PHE A 138 5.89 12.34 -10.03
C PHE A 138 7.10 13.00 -9.36
N PRO A 139 7.81 13.94 -10.03
CA PRO A 139 9.02 14.58 -9.49
C PRO A 139 8.82 15.25 -8.12
N ASN A 140 7.64 15.85 -7.89
CA ASN A 140 7.32 16.44 -6.60
C ASN A 140 7.32 15.40 -5.46
N ILE A 141 6.93 14.14 -5.75
CA ILE A 141 6.96 13.05 -4.76
C ILE A 141 8.40 12.66 -4.42
N GLU A 142 9.29 12.61 -5.42
CA GLU A 142 10.69 12.29 -5.23
C GLU A 142 11.35 13.19 -4.17
N GLU A 143 11.22 14.51 -4.33
CA GLU A 143 11.80 15.48 -3.40
C GLU A 143 11.25 15.30 -1.97
N HIS A 144 9.94 15.10 -1.84
CA HIS A 144 9.28 14.97 -0.55
C HIS A 144 9.65 13.67 0.17
N VAL A 145 9.72 12.56 -0.57
CA VAL A 145 10.13 11.27 0.00
C VAL A 145 11.60 11.33 0.41
N GLN A 146 12.49 11.86 -0.43
CA GLN A 146 13.91 12.00 -0.11
C GLN A 146 14.13 12.85 1.15
N ARG A 147 13.41 13.96 1.28
CA ARG A 147 13.45 14.82 2.48
C ARG A 147 12.94 14.08 3.72
N GLY A 148 11.88 13.30 3.55
CA GLY A 148 11.21 12.60 4.65
C GLY A 148 12.01 11.43 5.23
N ILE A 149 12.65 10.63 4.39
CA ILE A 149 13.36 9.41 4.81
C ILE A 149 14.88 9.57 4.88
N GLY A 150 15.40 10.69 4.37
CA GLY A 150 16.82 10.99 4.29
C GLY A 150 17.48 10.45 3.02
N SER A 151 18.51 11.16 2.55
CA SER A 151 19.16 10.91 1.26
C SER A 151 19.81 9.52 1.15
N THR A 152 20.39 9.01 2.25
CA THR A 152 21.06 7.70 2.25
C THR A 152 20.07 6.56 2.02
N LEU A 153 18.97 6.53 2.78
CA LEU A 153 17.93 5.52 2.64
C LEU A 153 17.21 5.66 1.29
N PHE A 154 16.96 6.89 0.85
CA PHE A 154 16.38 7.16 -0.45
C PHE A 154 17.25 6.64 -1.61
N ALA A 155 18.56 6.86 -1.56
CA ALA A 155 19.48 6.36 -2.58
C ALA A 155 19.50 4.81 -2.64
N ALA A 156 19.54 4.15 -1.48
CA ALA A 156 19.46 2.70 -1.40
C ALA A 156 18.14 2.15 -1.99
N PHE A 157 17.02 2.78 -1.62
CA PHE A 157 15.69 2.48 -2.12
C PHE A 157 15.58 2.64 -3.65
N MET A 158 16.05 3.76 -4.20
CA MET A 158 15.97 4.00 -5.64
C MET A 158 16.84 3.04 -6.44
N ASN A 159 17.99 2.65 -5.89
CA ASN A 159 18.87 1.66 -6.51
C ASN A 159 18.22 0.27 -6.57
N GLN A 160 17.81 -0.29 -5.43
CA GLN A 160 17.28 -1.66 -5.36
C GLN A 160 16.08 -1.81 -4.41
N ALA A 161 14.92 -1.29 -4.83
CA ALA A 161 13.68 -1.37 -4.06
C ALA A 161 13.27 -2.80 -3.65
N ASN A 162 13.50 -3.81 -4.50
CA ASN A 162 13.09 -5.19 -4.21
C ASN A 162 14.02 -5.94 -3.25
N THR A 163 15.23 -5.45 -2.98
CA THR A 163 16.19 -6.08 -2.05
C THR A 163 16.53 -5.18 -0.87
N LEU A 164 15.94 -3.99 -0.78
CA LEU A 164 16.17 -3.02 0.30
C LEU A 164 15.98 -3.64 1.68
N TYR A 165 14.99 -4.51 1.83
CA TYR A 165 14.67 -5.21 3.08
C TYR A 165 15.86 -5.99 3.66
N MET A 166 16.76 -6.49 2.82
CA MET A 166 17.93 -7.26 3.26
C MET A 166 18.96 -6.40 4.02
N ASN A 167 18.96 -5.09 3.75
CA ASN A 167 19.94 -4.14 4.28
C ASN A 167 19.31 -3.11 5.22
N MET A 168 18.00 -3.22 5.49
CA MET A 168 17.27 -2.25 6.31
C MET A 168 17.53 -2.51 7.79
N ASP A 169 18.20 -1.56 8.44
CA ASP A 169 18.41 -1.59 9.88
C ASP A 169 17.16 -1.12 10.66
N GLU A 170 17.21 -1.31 11.99
CA GLU A 170 16.09 -0.95 12.88
C GLU A 170 15.82 0.56 12.90
N THR A 171 16.85 1.40 12.78
CA THR A 171 16.70 2.86 12.77
C THR A 171 16.01 3.31 11.48
N GLN A 172 16.41 2.74 10.34
CA GLN A 172 15.80 3.00 9.05
C GLN A 172 14.34 2.53 9.01
N ALA A 173 14.04 1.36 9.55
CA ALA A 173 12.67 0.88 9.68
C ALA A 173 11.83 1.80 10.56
N GLU A 174 12.36 2.27 11.69
CA GLU A 174 11.65 3.20 12.58
C GLU A 174 11.37 4.56 11.91
N ILE A 175 12.32 5.08 11.13
CA ILE A 175 12.12 6.30 10.31
C ILE A 175 10.92 6.13 9.37
N LEU A 176 10.79 4.95 8.75
CA LEU A 176 9.71 4.65 7.82
C LEU A 176 8.37 4.44 8.53
N LEU A 177 8.35 3.76 9.68
CA LEU A 177 7.13 3.52 10.47
C LEU A 177 6.58 4.80 11.10
N THR A 178 7.46 5.72 11.50
CA THR A 178 7.10 7.01 12.14
C THR A 178 7.11 8.18 11.18
N ASN A 179 7.20 7.91 9.87
CA ASN A 179 7.28 8.95 8.86
C ASN A 179 6.13 9.96 8.98
N LYS A 180 6.45 11.24 8.78
CA LYS A 180 5.49 12.36 8.77
C LYS A 180 5.32 12.94 7.37
N VAL A 181 5.58 12.12 6.34
CA VAL A 181 5.52 12.57 4.95
C VAL A 181 4.05 12.77 4.57
N ASN A 182 3.56 14.00 4.63
CA ASN A 182 2.22 14.34 4.16
C ASN A 182 2.32 15.08 2.82
N ILE A 183 1.91 14.43 1.73
CA ILE A 183 1.99 14.99 0.37
C ILE A 183 0.62 15.51 -0.10
N THR A 184 -0.44 15.26 0.67
CA THR A 184 -1.79 15.71 0.31
C THR A 184 -1.86 17.25 0.27
N GLU A 185 -1.18 17.94 1.19
CA GLU A 185 -1.11 19.41 1.26
C GLU A 185 -0.39 20.03 0.04
N VAL A 186 0.59 19.34 -0.53
CA VAL A 186 1.41 19.83 -1.64
C VAL A 186 0.72 19.57 -2.98
N TRP A 187 -0.01 18.46 -3.11
CA TRP A 187 -0.81 18.12 -4.30
C TRP A 187 -1.92 19.13 -4.60
N TYR A 188 -2.50 19.77 -3.57
CA TYR A 188 -3.50 20.82 -3.78
C TYR A 188 -2.88 22.15 -4.21
N GLY A 189 -1.64 22.45 -3.82
CA GLY A 189 -0.97 23.69 -4.19
C GLY A 189 -0.69 23.81 -5.69
N ASP A 190 -0.30 22.70 -6.33
CA ASP A 190 0.15 22.67 -7.73
C ASP A 190 -1.01 22.60 -8.75
N ASN A 191 -2.22 22.21 -8.32
CA ASN A 191 -3.41 22.16 -9.19
C ASN A 191 -4.20 23.49 -9.23
N SER A 192 -3.69 24.55 -8.59
CA SER A 192 -4.32 25.88 -8.57
C SER A 192 -3.87 26.80 -9.72
N GLU A 193 -2.89 26.39 -10.51
CA GLU A 193 -2.36 27.13 -11.65
C GLU A 193 -2.57 26.33 -12.95
N GLY A 194 -3.79 26.38 -13.49
CA GLY A 194 -4.16 25.77 -14.78
C GLY A 194 -5.47 26.32 -15.32
#